data_AF-A0A950BJQ8-F1
#
_entry.id   AF-A0A950BJQ8-F1
#
_cell.length_a   1.000
_cell.length_b   1.000
_cell.length_c   1.000
_cell.angle_alpha   90.00
_cell.angle_beta   90.00
_cell.angle_gamma   90.00
#
_symmetry.space_group_name_H-M   'P 1'
#
loop_
_entity.id
_entity.type
_entity.pdbx_description
1 polymer ?
#
loop_
_entity_poly.entity_id
_entity_poly.type
_entity_poly.pdbx_seq_one_letter_code
_entity_poly.pdbx_strand_id
1 'polypeptide(L)'
;MREAANWHDAFDLTETEHIALVGGGGKTTTLWSLGRELAQRGPTIVTTTTKAGAPPADVALVEWDRPLPDRSLHELVADALPRSALVAVGSGVRDARLRAVTPEIADELFFRCGANYVVNEADGARMKPFKAPAEHEPVLASTTTLLVVVIGIDALDAPIDEEHVHRPERIADLTGAKLGDTLSAARIAAIVNEYEARCEDVDESARFAVLINKCDEGPQDARVSAITAALRDVELSSLVAASQREETRRWRVR
;
A
#
# COMPACT_ATOMS: atom_id res chain seq x y z
N MET A 1 3.46 -12.72 18.65
CA MET A 1 2.71 -12.99 17.42
C MET A 1 1.24 -13.22 17.76
N ARG A 2 0.31 -12.54 17.09
CA ARG A 2 -1.13 -12.62 17.35
C ARG A 2 -1.90 -12.57 16.04
N GLU A 3 -2.88 -13.44 15.87
CA GLU A 3 -3.82 -13.35 14.74
C GLU A 3 -4.72 -12.13 14.90
N ALA A 4 -4.88 -11.35 13.82
CA ALA A 4 -5.70 -10.15 13.81
C ALA A 4 -6.98 -10.38 13.01
N ALA A 5 -8.12 -10.02 13.60
CA ALA A 5 -9.44 -10.29 13.00
C ALA A 5 -9.68 -9.46 11.73
N ASN A 6 -9.23 -8.20 11.72
CA ASN A 6 -9.40 -7.25 10.63
C ASN A 6 -8.12 -6.43 10.40
N TRP A 7 -8.04 -5.69 9.29
CA TRP A 7 -6.89 -4.83 8.98
C TRP A 7 -6.73 -3.69 9.98
N HIS A 8 -7.84 -3.20 10.52
CA HIS A 8 -7.83 -2.15 11.54
C HIS A 8 -7.08 -2.61 12.80
N ASP A 9 -7.29 -3.85 13.24
CA ASP A 9 -6.55 -4.42 14.37
C ASP A 9 -5.11 -4.82 14.00
N ALA A 10 -4.86 -5.18 12.74
CA ALA A 10 -3.52 -5.60 12.28
C ALA A 10 -2.52 -4.42 12.25
N PHE A 11 -3.00 -3.24 11.84
CA PHE A 11 -2.18 -2.03 11.69
C PHE A 11 -2.41 -0.98 12.80
N ASP A 12 -3.16 -1.32 13.86
CA ASP A 12 -3.61 -0.37 14.88
C ASP A 12 -4.17 0.92 14.28
N LEU A 13 -5.12 0.79 13.35
CA LEU A 13 -5.73 1.95 12.72
C LEU A 13 -6.59 2.71 13.73
N THR A 14 -6.74 4.01 13.50
CA THR A 14 -7.65 4.87 14.26
C THR A 14 -8.96 5.08 13.51
N GLU A 15 -9.83 5.95 14.04
CA GLU A 15 -11.11 6.30 13.40
C GLU A 15 -10.94 7.10 12.10
N THR A 16 -9.74 7.68 11.87
CA THR A 16 -9.43 8.45 10.66
C THR A 16 -8.00 8.20 10.18
N GLU A 17 -7.82 7.75 8.95
CA GLU A 17 -6.48 7.46 8.41
C GLU A 17 -6.36 7.80 6.91
N HIS A 18 -5.20 8.29 6.52
CA HIS A 18 -4.75 8.31 5.14
C HIS A 18 -3.58 7.32 4.98
N ILE A 19 -3.86 6.20 4.33
CA ILE A 19 -2.97 5.04 4.28
C ILE A 19 -2.35 4.91 2.89
N ALA A 20 -1.03 5.10 2.80
CA ALA A 20 -0.28 4.90 1.57
C ALA A 20 0.32 3.49 1.50
N LEU A 21 0.01 2.76 0.42
CA LEU A 21 0.58 1.45 0.12
C LEU A 21 1.72 1.61 -0.90
N VAL A 22 2.92 1.13 -0.51
CA VAL A 22 4.16 1.20 -1.32
C VAL A 22 4.84 -0.16 -1.42
N GLY A 23 5.87 -0.29 -2.25
CA GLY A 23 6.61 -1.55 -2.41
C GLY A 23 6.03 -2.49 -3.47
N GLY A 24 5.93 -3.80 -3.20
CA GLY A 24 5.55 -4.84 -4.16
C GLY A 24 4.77 -6.00 -3.53
N GLY A 25 4.26 -6.93 -4.35
CA GLY A 25 3.67 -8.15 -3.82
C GLY A 25 2.24 -8.03 -3.28
N GLY A 26 1.34 -7.43 -4.06
CA GLY A 26 -0.11 -7.46 -3.79
C GLY A 26 -0.67 -6.17 -3.19
N LYS A 27 -0.06 -5.02 -3.49
CA LYS A 27 -0.58 -3.69 -3.10
C LYS A 27 -2.02 -3.47 -3.54
N THR A 28 -2.33 -3.71 -4.82
CA THR A 28 -3.69 -3.53 -5.33
C THR A 28 -4.70 -4.48 -4.66
N THR A 29 -4.31 -5.73 -4.37
CA THR A 29 -5.15 -6.65 -3.58
C THR A 29 -5.40 -6.11 -2.18
N THR A 30 -4.34 -5.65 -1.52
CA THR A 30 -4.39 -5.05 -0.18
C THR A 30 -5.23 -3.78 -0.17
N LEU A 31 -5.10 -2.93 -1.18
CA LEU A 31 -5.85 -1.69 -1.38
C LEU A 31 -7.36 -1.96 -1.32
N TRP A 32 -7.83 -2.95 -2.08
CA TRP A 32 -9.24 -3.31 -2.13
C TRP A 32 -9.70 -4.07 -0.89
N SER A 33 -8.89 -5.00 -0.37
CA SER A 33 -9.20 -5.74 0.86
C SER A 33 -9.34 -4.81 2.07
N LEU A 34 -8.36 -3.91 2.25
CA LEU A 34 -8.36 -2.87 3.27
C LEU A 34 -9.53 -1.90 3.11
N GLY A 35 -9.75 -1.38 1.90
CA GLY A 35 -10.85 -0.45 1.64
C GLY A 35 -12.23 -1.06 1.95
N ARG A 36 -12.46 -2.34 1.62
CA ARG A 36 -13.71 -3.04 1.92
C ARG A 36 -13.96 -3.23 3.42
N GLU A 37 -12.92 -3.54 4.19
CA GLU A 37 -13.05 -3.69 5.63
C GLU A 37 -13.24 -2.34 6.33
N LEU A 38 -12.53 -1.30 5.89
CA LEU A 38 -12.69 0.05 6.44
C LEU A 38 -14.06 0.66 6.11
N ALA A 39 -14.62 0.35 4.94
CA ALA A 39 -15.97 0.76 4.56
C ALA A 39 -17.08 0.21 5.48
N GLN A 40 -16.81 -0.86 6.24
CA GLN A 40 -17.73 -1.36 7.26
C GLN A 40 -17.69 -0.54 8.56
N ARG A 41 -16.65 0.29 8.73
CA ARG A 41 -16.43 1.15 9.91
C ARG A 41 -16.77 2.61 9.63
N GLY A 42 -16.50 3.09 8.42
CA GLY A 42 -16.84 4.46 8.02
C GLY A 42 -16.62 4.75 6.54
N PRO A 43 -17.08 5.91 6.05
CA PRO A 43 -16.85 6.40 4.69
C PRO A 43 -15.39 6.25 4.26
N THR A 44 -15.16 5.47 3.22
CA THR A 44 -13.82 5.06 2.75
C THR A 44 -13.64 5.37 1.28
N ILE A 45 -12.51 5.99 0.96
CA ILE A 45 -12.08 6.28 -0.40
C ILE A 45 -10.85 5.45 -0.73
N VAL A 46 -10.87 4.82 -1.90
CA VAL A 46 -9.71 4.16 -2.50
C VAL A 46 -9.25 4.97 -3.71
N THR A 47 -7.95 5.26 -3.79
CA THR A 47 -7.36 5.96 -4.92
C THR A 47 -5.96 5.44 -5.22
N THR A 48 -5.24 6.13 -6.09
CA THR A 48 -3.84 5.86 -6.39
C THR A 48 -3.18 7.13 -6.92
N THR A 49 -1.93 7.38 -6.53
CA THR A 49 -1.10 8.43 -7.15
C THR A 49 -0.26 7.87 -8.30
N THR A 50 -0.39 6.57 -8.58
CA THR A 50 0.16 5.89 -9.76
C THR A 50 -0.91 5.07 -10.48
N LYS A 51 -0.57 4.12 -11.35
CA LYS A 51 -1.59 3.28 -12.03
C LYS A 51 -1.86 2.03 -11.20
N ALA A 52 -3.03 1.95 -10.56
CA ALA A 52 -3.50 0.76 -9.87
C ALA A 52 -4.40 -0.11 -10.78
N GLY A 53 -4.68 -1.35 -10.39
CA GLY A 53 -5.71 -2.15 -11.05
C GLY A 53 -7.07 -1.46 -11.04
N ALA A 54 -7.93 -1.74 -12.03
CA ALA A 54 -9.27 -1.19 -12.09
C ALA A 54 -10.08 -1.51 -10.82
N PRO A 55 -11.01 -0.61 -10.42
CA PRO A 55 -11.97 -0.93 -9.38
C PRO A 55 -12.77 -2.18 -9.72
N PRO A 56 -13.06 -3.05 -8.73
CA PRO A 56 -14.06 -4.09 -8.87
C PRO A 56 -15.41 -3.51 -9.34
N ALA A 57 -16.19 -4.29 -10.08
CA ALA A 57 -17.43 -3.80 -10.70
C ALA A 57 -18.50 -3.35 -9.70
N ASP A 58 -18.43 -3.83 -8.46
CA ASP A 58 -19.30 -3.48 -7.34
C ASP A 58 -18.87 -2.20 -6.59
N VAL A 59 -17.73 -1.60 -6.95
CA VAL A 59 -17.23 -0.37 -6.33
C VAL A 59 -17.61 0.84 -7.17
N ALA A 60 -18.26 1.83 -6.54
CA ALA A 60 -18.59 3.09 -7.18
C ALA A 60 -17.33 3.86 -7.61
N LEU A 61 -17.28 4.32 -8.85
CA LEU A 61 -16.18 5.10 -9.39
C LEU A 61 -16.58 6.57 -9.55
N VAL A 62 -15.79 7.47 -8.98
CA VAL A 62 -15.85 8.91 -9.23
C VAL A 62 -14.65 9.30 -10.11
N GLU A 63 -14.96 9.80 -11.30
CA GLU A 63 -13.96 10.32 -12.23
C GLU A 63 -13.78 11.83 -12.00
N TRP A 64 -12.61 12.25 -11.50
CA TRP A 64 -12.35 13.66 -11.21
C TRP A 64 -12.10 14.50 -12.47
N ASP A 65 -11.35 13.96 -13.43
CA ASP A 65 -10.94 14.66 -14.67
C ASP A 65 -12.02 14.62 -15.76
N ARG A 66 -13.24 14.19 -15.43
CA ARG A 66 -14.37 14.26 -16.35
C ARG A 66 -15.12 15.56 -16.06
N PRO A 67 -15.08 16.57 -16.95
CA PRO A 67 -15.69 17.87 -16.67
C PRO A 67 -17.21 17.68 -16.56
N LEU A 68 -17.70 17.66 -15.32
CA LEU A 68 -19.08 18.01 -15.02
C LEU A 68 -19.05 19.52 -14.77
N PRO A 69 -19.64 20.35 -15.65
CA PRO A 69 -19.38 21.79 -15.70
C PRO A 69 -19.64 22.57 -14.39
N ASP A 70 -20.32 21.97 -13.41
CA ASP A 70 -20.78 22.66 -12.21
C ASP A 70 -20.56 21.88 -10.90
N ARG A 71 -19.70 20.84 -10.87
CA ARG A 71 -19.45 20.07 -9.64
C ARG A 71 -17.97 19.90 -9.32
N SER A 72 -17.59 20.27 -8.11
CA SER A 72 -16.29 20.03 -7.48
C SER A 72 -16.12 18.56 -7.08
N LEU A 73 -14.88 18.11 -6.87
CA LEU A 73 -14.55 16.74 -6.47
C LEU A 73 -15.30 16.37 -5.20
N HIS A 74 -15.25 17.32 -4.27
CA HIS A 74 -15.94 17.26 -3.01
C HIS A 74 -17.42 16.93 -3.18
N GLU A 75 -18.14 17.64 -4.05
CA GLU A 75 -19.56 17.37 -4.30
C GLU A 75 -19.79 16.01 -4.96
N LEU A 76 -18.92 15.59 -5.88
CA LEU A 76 -19.00 14.26 -6.50
C LEU A 76 -18.87 13.14 -5.46
N VAL A 77 -17.90 13.27 -4.55
CA VAL A 77 -17.61 12.27 -3.52
C VAL A 77 -18.65 12.32 -2.40
N ALA A 78 -19.06 13.51 -1.97
CA ALA A 78 -20.10 13.70 -0.95
C ALA A 78 -21.46 13.15 -1.38
N ASP A 79 -21.76 13.14 -2.68
CA ASP A 79 -22.95 12.47 -3.23
C ASP A 79 -22.82 10.93 -3.28
N ALA A 80 -21.59 10.43 -3.44
CA ALA A 80 -21.30 9.02 -3.62
C ALA A 80 -21.21 8.26 -2.29
N LEU A 81 -20.53 8.82 -1.28
CA LEU A 81 -20.30 8.17 0.01
C LEU A 81 -21.58 7.76 0.77
N PRO A 82 -22.68 8.55 0.75
CA PRO A 82 -23.95 8.13 1.36
C PRO A 82 -24.63 6.95 0.65
N ARG A 83 -24.29 6.71 -0.62
CA ARG A 83 -24.85 5.61 -1.45
C ARG A 83 -23.98 4.37 -1.41
N SER A 84 -22.68 4.54 -1.18
CA SER A 84 -21.69 3.47 -1.06
C SER A 84 -20.61 3.90 -0.08
N ALA A 85 -20.45 3.15 1.01
CA ALA A 85 -19.41 3.43 2.01
C ALA A 85 -17.97 3.25 1.45
N LEU A 86 -17.83 2.60 0.29
CA LEU A 86 -16.57 2.50 -0.45
C LEU A 86 -16.68 3.17 -1.82
N VAL A 87 -15.81 4.14 -2.10
CA VAL A 87 -15.75 4.84 -3.39
C VAL A 87 -14.32 4.80 -3.93
N ALA A 88 -14.17 4.44 -5.20
CA ALA A 88 -12.92 4.59 -5.94
C ALA A 88 -12.86 5.97 -6.59
N VAL A 89 -11.76 6.70 -6.43
CA VAL A 89 -11.53 8.00 -7.08
C VAL A 89 -10.31 7.93 -7.97
N GLY A 90 -10.45 8.41 -9.22
CA GLY A 90 -9.32 8.53 -10.15
C GLY A 90 -9.65 9.47 -11.31
N SER A 91 -8.69 9.68 -12.20
CA SER A 91 -8.90 10.43 -13.47
C SER A 91 -9.52 9.56 -14.58
N GLY A 92 -10.23 8.49 -14.21
CA GLY A 92 -10.85 7.52 -15.12
C GLY A 92 -10.20 6.14 -15.10
N VAL A 93 -10.79 5.21 -15.85
CA VAL A 93 -10.27 3.84 -16.03
C VAL A 93 -9.88 3.64 -17.50
N ARG A 94 -8.62 3.25 -17.74
CA ARG A 94 -8.11 2.91 -19.08
C ARG A 94 -7.23 1.67 -18.99
N ASP A 95 -7.38 0.74 -19.92
CA ASP A 95 -6.61 -0.51 -19.99
C ASP A 95 -6.70 -1.34 -18.70
N ALA A 96 -7.91 -1.42 -18.13
CA ALA A 96 -8.18 -2.08 -16.84
C ALA A 96 -7.34 -1.53 -15.68
N ARG A 97 -6.97 -0.25 -15.72
CA ARG A 97 -6.27 0.45 -14.64
C ARG A 97 -6.95 1.75 -14.25
N LEU A 98 -7.06 1.96 -12.94
CA LEU A 98 -7.44 3.24 -12.36
C LEU A 98 -6.30 4.23 -12.61
N ARG A 99 -6.64 5.40 -13.15
CA ARG A 99 -5.66 6.45 -13.43
C ARG A 99 -5.45 7.32 -12.21
N ALA A 100 -4.18 7.66 -12.00
CA ALA A 100 -3.70 8.40 -10.86
C ALA A 100 -4.44 9.72 -10.62
N VAL A 101 -4.56 10.09 -9.36
CA VAL A 101 -4.76 11.46 -8.90
C VAL A 101 -3.42 12.06 -8.50
N THR A 102 -3.33 13.38 -8.37
CA THR A 102 -2.14 14.01 -7.80
C THR A 102 -2.16 13.89 -6.26
N PRO A 103 -1.00 14.04 -5.58
CA PRO A 103 -0.96 14.08 -4.10
C PRO A 103 -1.92 15.11 -3.49
N GLU A 104 -2.04 16.27 -4.12
CA GLU A 104 -2.91 17.37 -3.65
C GLU A 104 -4.39 16.98 -3.72
N ILE A 105 -4.77 16.20 -4.74
CA ILE A 105 -6.12 15.63 -4.82
C ILE A 105 -6.32 14.58 -3.73
N ALA A 106 -5.32 13.74 -3.45
CA ALA A 106 -5.42 12.78 -2.36
C ALA A 106 -5.58 13.49 -0.99
N ASP A 107 -4.88 14.60 -0.78
CA ASP A 107 -5.06 15.47 0.40
C ASP A 107 -6.46 16.08 0.47
N GLU A 108 -7.00 16.54 -0.66
CA GLU A 108 -8.38 17.06 -0.75
C GLU A 108 -9.43 15.97 -0.43
N LEU A 109 -9.21 14.73 -0.87
CA LEU A 109 -10.09 13.60 -0.57
C LEU A 109 -10.15 13.34 0.94
N PHE A 110 -9.01 13.45 1.63
CA PHE A 110 -8.95 13.22 3.08
C PHE A 110 -9.60 14.36 3.88
N PHE A 111 -9.25 15.62 3.62
CA PHE A 111 -9.73 16.74 4.43
C PHE A 111 -11.11 17.25 4.08
N ARG A 112 -11.46 17.25 2.79
CA ARG A 112 -12.64 17.97 2.32
C ARG A 112 -13.81 17.04 2.09
N CYS A 113 -13.58 15.77 1.75
CA CYS A 113 -14.66 14.91 1.24
C CYS A 113 -15.40 14.09 2.31
N GLY A 114 -15.15 14.33 3.60
CA GLY A 114 -15.86 13.66 4.68
C GLY A 114 -15.58 12.15 4.79
N ALA A 115 -14.46 11.70 4.24
CA ALA A 115 -14.00 10.33 4.42
C ALA A 115 -13.34 10.17 5.79
N ASN A 116 -13.64 9.05 6.45
CA ASN A 116 -12.84 8.60 7.59
C ASN A 116 -11.51 8.03 7.09
N TYR A 117 -11.55 7.32 5.97
CA TYR A 117 -10.40 6.58 5.46
C TYR A 117 -10.12 6.94 4.01
N VAL A 118 -8.86 7.26 3.71
CA VAL A 118 -8.34 7.30 2.34
C VAL A 118 -7.23 6.26 2.24
N VAL A 119 -7.33 5.35 1.27
CA VAL A 119 -6.28 4.35 1.00
C VAL A 119 -5.78 4.56 -0.42
N ASN A 120 -4.47 4.78 -0.59
CA ASN A 120 -3.87 5.06 -1.88
C ASN A 120 -2.68 4.14 -2.21
N GLU A 121 -2.61 3.64 -3.45
CA GLU A 121 -1.38 3.03 -3.97
C GLU A 121 -0.43 4.13 -4.48
N ALA A 122 0.72 4.29 -3.83
CA ALA A 122 1.63 5.43 -4.01
C ALA A 122 2.86 5.16 -4.89
N ASP A 123 2.98 3.93 -5.43
CA ASP A 123 4.03 3.56 -6.37
C ASP A 123 3.68 2.35 -7.26
N GLY A 124 4.36 2.21 -8.40
CA GLY A 124 4.12 1.11 -9.35
C GLY A 124 5.13 -0.03 -9.21
N ALA A 125 4.67 -1.28 -9.08
CA ALA A 125 5.54 -2.47 -8.97
C ALA A 125 5.52 -3.43 -10.17
N ARG A 126 4.72 -3.15 -11.21
CA ARG A 126 4.53 -4.04 -12.37
C ARG A 126 4.20 -5.50 -11.97
N MET A 127 3.39 -5.68 -10.92
CA MET A 127 3.00 -6.98 -10.35
C MET A 127 4.16 -7.81 -9.77
N LYS A 128 5.36 -7.25 -9.63
CA LYS A 128 6.49 -7.93 -9.00
C LYS A 128 6.29 -8.03 -7.48
N PRO A 129 6.80 -9.11 -6.85
CA PRO A 129 6.68 -9.32 -5.41
C PRO A 129 7.47 -8.30 -4.58
N PHE A 130 8.50 -7.67 -5.16
CA PHE A 130 9.34 -6.70 -4.46
C PHE A 130 9.93 -5.66 -5.42
N LYS A 131 10.26 -4.47 -4.87
CA LYS A 131 10.91 -3.39 -5.63
C LYS A 131 11.71 -2.45 -4.74
N ALA A 132 12.76 -1.89 -5.31
CA ALA A 132 13.34 -0.64 -4.80
C ALA A 132 12.53 0.58 -5.28
N PRO A 133 12.39 1.62 -4.44
CA PRO A 133 11.77 2.86 -4.88
C PRO A 133 12.67 3.59 -5.90
N ALA A 134 12.02 4.26 -6.87
CA ALA A 134 12.71 5.20 -7.76
C ALA A 134 13.08 6.48 -6.99
N GLU A 135 13.85 7.37 -7.62
CA GLU A 135 14.25 8.64 -7.00
C GLU A 135 13.06 9.54 -6.66
N HIS A 136 12.00 9.52 -7.47
CA HIS A 136 10.77 10.29 -7.25
C HIS A 136 9.67 9.48 -6.53
N GLU A 137 9.98 8.27 -6.04
CA GLU A 137 9.02 7.44 -5.31
C GLU A 137 9.40 7.32 -3.83
N PRO A 138 8.44 7.08 -2.93
CA PRO A 138 6.99 7.05 -3.20
C PRO A 138 6.41 8.45 -3.43
N VAL A 139 5.30 8.53 -4.19
CA VAL A 139 4.59 9.80 -4.42
C VAL A 139 3.49 9.92 -3.35
N LEU A 140 3.88 10.44 -2.19
CA LEU A 140 3.04 10.52 -0.99
C LEU A 140 2.22 11.81 -0.94
N ALA A 141 1.04 11.71 -0.35
CA ALA A 141 0.19 12.85 -0.02
C ALA A 141 0.65 13.44 1.32
N SER A 142 0.58 14.76 1.49
CA SER A 142 1.04 15.42 2.73
C SER A 142 0.24 15.00 3.97
N THR A 143 -0.95 14.48 3.76
CA THR A 143 -1.86 14.00 4.81
C THR A 143 -1.69 12.54 5.18
N THR A 144 -0.71 11.84 4.61
CA THR A 144 -0.47 10.41 4.87
C THR A 144 -0.20 10.20 6.38
N THR A 145 -1.08 9.46 7.05
CA THR A 145 -0.96 9.14 8.49
C THR A 145 -0.31 7.78 8.75
N LEU A 146 -0.33 6.89 7.74
CA LEU A 146 0.29 5.58 7.79
C LEU A 146 0.87 5.20 6.42
N LEU A 147 2.16 4.93 6.39
CA LEU A 147 2.83 4.31 5.24
C LEU A 147 2.99 2.80 5.48
N VAL A 148 2.53 1.98 4.53
CA VAL A 148 2.66 0.52 4.57
C VAL A 148 3.51 0.03 3.40
N VAL A 149 4.69 -0.49 3.70
CA VAL A 149 5.53 -1.18 2.71
C VAL A 149 5.05 -2.62 2.54
N VAL A 150 4.53 -2.93 1.36
CA VAL A 150 4.11 -4.29 1.01
C VAL A 150 5.30 -5.04 0.41
N ILE A 151 5.48 -6.28 0.85
CA ILE A 151 6.53 -7.20 0.41
C ILE A 151 5.87 -8.55 0.12
N GLY A 152 6.02 -9.10 -1.07
CA GLY A 152 5.66 -10.50 -1.33
C GLY A 152 6.73 -11.42 -0.75
N ILE A 153 6.34 -12.37 0.10
CA ILE A 153 7.29 -13.30 0.73
C ILE A 153 8.05 -14.17 -0.27
N ASP A 154 7.49 -14.35 -1.47
CA ASP A 154 8.09 -15.05 -2.60
C ASP A 154 9.26 -14.29 -3.26
N ALA A 155 9.51 -13.04 -2.88
CA ALA A 155 10.74 -12.33 -3.27
C ALA A 155 11.96 -12.75 -2.45
N LEU A 156 11.76 -13.22 -1.20
CA LEU A 156 12.87 -13.68 -0.38
C LEU A 156 13.52 -14.90 -1.05
N ASP A 157 14.85 -14.88 -1.08
CA ASP A 157 15.70 -15.89 -1.70
C ASP A 157 15.60 -15.97 -3.25
N ALA A 158 14.80 -15.11 -3.87
CA ALA A 158 14.76 -14.99 -5.34
C ALA A 158 15.99 -14.23 -5.87
N PRO A 159 16.43 -14.47 -7.11
CA PRO A 159 17.49 -13.69 -7.74
C PRO A 159 17.12 -12.22 -7.92
N ILE A 160 18.11 -11.33 -7.82
CA ILE A 160 17.94 -9.90 -8.14
C ILE A 160 18.06 -9.74 -9.66
N ASP A 161 16.93 -9.90 -10.36
CA ASP A 161 16.83 -9.72 -11.81
C ASP A 161 15.44 -9.17 -12.22
N GLU A 162 15.27 -8.90 -13.51
CA GLU A 162 14.02 -8.38 -14.06
C GLU A 162 12.86 -9.39 -14.03
N GLU A 163 13.13 -10.68 -13.86
CA GLU A 163 12.10 -11.72 -13.78
C GLU A 163 11.46 -11.76 -12.38
N HIS A 164 12.23 -11.53 -11.33
CA HIS A 164 11.78 -11.72 -9.96
C HIS A 164 11.46 -10.43 -9.21
N VAL A 165 12.13 -9.32 -9.54
CA VAL A 165 11.93 -8.04 -8.84
C VAL A 165 11.74 -6.89 -9.83
N HIS A 166 11.26 -5.74 -9.33
CA HIS A 166 11.19 -4.53 -10.14
C HIS A 166 12.35 -3.60 -9.81
N ARG A 167 13.07 -3.16 -10.86
CA ARG A 167 14.29 -2.33 -10.77
C ARG A 167 15.44 -3.05 -10.06
N PRO A 168 15.87 -4.22 -10.56
CA PRO A 168 16.93 -4.99 -9.93
C PRO A 168 18.25 -4.21 -9.83
N GLU A 169 18.54 -3.29 -10.75
CA GLU A 169 19.74 -2.43 -10.69
C GLU A 169 19.70 -1.51 -9.47
N ARG A 170 18.55 -0.90 -9.16
CA ARG A 170 18.42 -0.06 -7.97
C ARG A 170 18.53 -0.88 -6.69
N ILE A 171 18.00 -2.11 -6.67
CA ILE A 171 18.17 -3.01 -5.52
C ILE A 171 19.66 -3.34 -5.35
N ALA A 172 20.36 -3.65 -6.44
CA ALA A 172 21.79 -3.92 -6.43
C ALA A 172 22.58 -2.71 -5.88
N ASP A 173 22.31 -1.51 -6.39
CA ASP A 173 22.97 -0.27 -5.97
C ASP A 173 22.75 0.04 -4.48
N LEU A 174 21.50 -0.01 -4.02
CA LEU A 174 21.14 0.33 -2.62
C LEU A 174 21.61 -0.71 -1.61
N THR A 175 21.81 -1.96 -2.03
CA THR A 175 22.16 -3.07 -1.13
C THR A 175 23.60 -3.56 -1.30
N GLY A 176 24.36 -2.97 -2.22
CA GLY A 176 25.71 -3.42 -2.58
C GLY A 176 25.75 -4.81 -3.22
N ALA A 177 24.63 -5.30 -3.73
CA ALA A 177 24.54 -6.60 -4.40
C ALA A 177 24.94 -6.50 -5.87
N LYS A 178 25.07 -7.65 -6.53
CA LYS A 178 25.13 -7.75 -7.99
C LYS A 178 23.82 -8.29 -8.54
N LEU A 179 23.53 -7.99 -9.80
CA LEU A 179 22.43 -8.65 -10.51
C LEU A 179 22.64 -10.17 -10.50
N GLY A 180 21.57 -10.91 -10.22
CA GLY A 180 21.57 -12.35 -10.04
C GLY A 180 21.93 -12.83 -8.63
N ASP A 181 22.43 -11.96 -7.74
CA ASP A 181 22.60 -12.31 -6.33
C ASP A 181 21.22 -12.61 -5.70
N THR A 182 21.23 -13.42 -4.64
CA THR A 182 20.02 -13.74 -3.87
C THR A 182 19.49 -12.52 -3.11
N LEU A 183 18.19 -12.22 -3.22
CA LEU A 183 17.53 -11.23 -2.40
C LEU A 183 17.32 -11.77 -0.98
N SER A 184 18.29 -11.51 -0.10
CA SER A 184 18.25 -11.93 1.31
C SER A 184 17.35 -11.03 2.16
N ALA A 185 16.99 -11.51 3.36
CA ALA A 185 16.22 -10.72 4.33
C ALA A 185 16.91 -9.42 4.74
N ALA A 186 18.25 -9.41 4.84
CA ALA A 186 19.02 -8.20 5.13
C ALA A 186 18.92 -7.16 4.00
N ARG A 187 18.90 -7.62 2.74
CA ARG A 187 18.70 -6.74 1.57
C ARG A 187 17.28 -6.20 1.50
N ILE A 188 16.29 -7.02 1.85
CA ILE A 188 14.91 -6.56 2.01
C ILE A 188 14.83 -5.45 3.06
N ALA A 189 15.44 -5.66 4.25
CA ALA A 189 15.46 -4.67 5.31
C ALA A 189 16.13 -3.36 4.88
N ALA A 190 17.25 -3.42 4.14
CA ALA A 190 17.90 -2.22 3.61
C ALA A 190 16.97 -1.39 2.71
N ILE A 191 16.17 -2.03 1.85
CA ILE A 191 15.18 -1.32 1.02
C ILE A 191 13.98 -0.83 1.84
N VAL A 192 13.59 -1.53 2.92
CA VAL A 192 12.54 -1.03 3.82
C VAL A 192 12.99 0.27 4.50
N ASN A 193 14.25 0.35 4.95
CA ASN A 193 14.81 1.58 5.51
C ASN A 193 14.82 2.74 4.50
N GLU A 194 14.99 2.45 3.21
CA GLU A 194 14.86 3.46 2.15
C GLU A 194 13.43 4.03 2.03
N TYR A 195 12.40 3.25 2.34
CA TYR A 195 11.03 3.77 2.42
C TYR A 195 10.77 4.50 3.73
N GLU A 196 11.30 4.01 4.85
CA GLU A 196 11.19 4.65 6.17
C GLU A 196 11.73 6.08 6.12
N ALA A 197 12.96 6.25 5.60
CA ALA A 197 13.60 7.56 5.46
C ALA A 197 12.78 8.55 4.60
N ARG A 198 12.05 8.06 3.59
CA ARG A 198 11.19 8.90 2.73
C ARG A 198 9.82 9.18 3.32
N CYS A 199 9.43 8.43 4.35
CA CYS A 199 8.22 8.70 5.13
C CYS A 199 8.44 9.90 6.05
N GLU A 200 9.62 9.99 6.67
CA GLU A 200 10.00 11.09 7.56
C GLU A 200 9.97 12.45 6.85
N ASP A 201 10.21 12.49 5.53
CA ASP A 201 10.14 13.71 4.71
C ASP A 201 8.71 14.27 4.55
N VAL A 202 7.67 13.49 4.89
CA VAL A 202 6.25 13.89 4.70
C VAL A 202 5.66 14.48 5.97
N ASP A 203 5.65 13.71 7.06
CA ASP A 203 5.13 14.12 8.36
C ASP A 203 5.81 13.27 9.45
N GLU A 204 6.47 13.90 10.42
CA GLU A 204 7.15 13.22 11.54
C GLU A 204 6.19 12.38 12.40
N SER A 205 4.88 12.65 12.33
CA SER A 205 3.84 11.88 13.04
C SER A 205 3.29 10.70 12.22
N ALA A 206 3.65 10.59 10.93
CA ALA A 206 3.22 9.49 10.09
C ALA A 206 3.79 8.17 10.62
N ARG A 207 2.92 7.20 10.81
CA ARG A 207 3.33 5.87 11.28
C ARG A 207 3.89 5.08 10.11
N PHE A 208 4.86 4.22 10.39
CA PHE A 208 5.48 3.35 9.39
C PHE A 208 5.24 1.88 9.70
N ALA A 209 4.72 1.13 8.73
CA ALA A 209 4.39 -0.29 8.89
C ALA A 209 4.86 -1.11 7.70
N VAL A 210 4.96 -2.42 7.91
CA VAL A 210 5.34 -3.38 6.87
C VAL A 210 4.32 -4.50 6.80
N LEU A 211 3.95 -4.87 5.58
CA LEU A 211 3.12 -6.02 5.26
C LEU A 211 3.92 -7.06 4.48
N ILE A 212 4.22 -8.19 5.11
CA ILE A 212 4.71 -9.39 4.44
C ILE A 212 3.49 -10.15 3.91
N ASN A 213 3.24 -10.06 2.61
CA ASN A 213 2.10 -10.67 1.95
C ASN A 213 2.44 -12.03 1.33
N LYS A 214 1.40 -12.78 0.95
CA LYS A 214 1.46 -14.15 0.40
C LYS A 214 2.01 -15.19 1.40
N CYS A 215 1.83 -14.95 2.69
CA CYS A 215 2.16 -15.91 3.77
C CYS A 215 1.10 -17.01 3.86
N ASP A 216 0.92 -17.77 2.78
CA ASP A 216 -0.17 -18.76 2.64
C ASP A 216 -0.04 -19.93 3.62
N GLU A 217 1.20 -20.28 3.96
CA GLU A 217 1.55 -21.29 4.96
C GLU A 217 1.30 -20.81 6.39
N GLY A 218 1.07 -19.51 6.57
CA GLY A 218 0.91 -18.88 7.86
C GLY A 218 2.20 -18.28 8.41
N PRO A 219 2.15 -17.73 9.62
CA PRO A 219 3.20 -16.90 10.20
C PRO A 219 4.36 -17.71 10.81
N GLN A 220 4.21 -19.03 10.89
CA GLN A 220 5.27 -19.97 11.28
C GLN A 220 6.26 -20.28 10.15
N ASP A 221 5.99 -19.80 8.93
CA ASP A 221 6.94 -19.88 7.82
C ASP A 221 8.27 -19.23 8.22
N ALA A 222 9.37 -19.96 8.04
CA ALA A 222 10.71 -19.52 8.41
C ALA A 222 11.10 -18.20 7.72
N ARG A 223 10.56 -17.94 6.52
CA ARG A 223 10.78 -16.71 5.75
C ARG A 223 10.17 -15.48 6.44
N VAL A 224 9.00 -15.63 7.07
CA VAL A 224 8.38 -14.56 7.89
C VAL A 224 9.31 -14.23 9.05
N SER A 225 9.84 -15.26 9.72
CA SER A 225 10.78 -15.08 10.83
C SER A 225 12.08 -14.42 10.39
N ALA A 226 12.61 -14.78 9.22
CA ALA A 226 13.83 -14.19 8.67
C ALA A 226 13.67 -12.69 8.38
N ILE A 227 12.58 -12.29 7.72
CA ILE A 227 12.29 -10.87 7.44
C ILE A 227 12.02 -10.12 8.75
N THR A 228 11.24 -10.70 9.66
CA THR A 228 10.96 -10.10 10.98
C THR A 228 12.25 -9.84 11.77
N ALA A 229 13.17 -10.80 11.77
CA ALA A 229 14.46 -10.64 12.45
C ALA A 229 15.35 -9.60 11.78
N ALA A 230 15.33 -9.50 10.44
CA ALA A 230 16.08 -8.49 9.71
C ALA A 230 15.54 -7.07 9.92
N LEU A 231 14.25 -6.93 10.19
CA LEU A 231 13.58 -5.65 10.46
C LEU A 231 13.57 -5.25 11.95
N ARG A 232 14.27 -5.97 12.83
CA ARG A 232 14.20 -5.73 14.29
C ARG A 232 14.62 -4.32 14.72
N ASP A 233 15.53 -3.71 13.96
CA ASP A 233 16.15 -2.40 14.27
C ASP A 233 15.44 -1.24 13.54
N VAL A 234 14.41 -1.55 12.72
CA VAL A 234 13.57 -0.57 12.00
C VAL A 234 12.45 -0.10 12.93
N GLU A 235 12.08 1.17 12.93
CA GLU A 235 11.04 1.70 13.82
C GLU A 235 9.66 1.52 13.20
N LEU A 236 9.06 0.35 13.46
CA LEU A 236 7.75 -0.03 12.92
C LEU A 236 6.64 0.17 13.95
N SER A 237 5.55 0.82 13.55
CA SER A 237 4.28 0.81 14.29
C SER A 237 3.66 -0.58 14.31
N SER A 238 3.82 -1.33 13.21
CA SER A 238 3.38 -2.72 13.08
C SER A 238 4.12 -3.47 11.97
N LEU A 239 4.33 -4.77 12.19
CA LEU A 239 4.74 -5.72 11.16
C LEU A 239 3.68 -6.82 11.06
N VAL A 240 3.08 -6.92 9.88
CA VAL A 240 1.98 -7.83 9.61
C VAL A 240 2.40 -8.86 8.57
N ALA A 241 2.14 -10.14 8.84
CA ALA A 241 2.17 -11.20 7.85
C ALA A 241 0.74 -11.49 7.39
N ALA A 242 0.49 -11.69 6.09
CA ALA A 242 -0.85 -11.96 5.60
C ALA A 242 -0.90 -12.89 4.37
N SER A 243 -2.00 -13.60 4.25
CA SER A 243 -2.42 -14.43 3.12
C SER A 243 -3.74 -13.88 2.60
N GLN A 244 -3.78 -13.36 1.37
CA GLN A 244 -4.96 -12.76 0.74
C GLN A 244 -5.48 -13.61 -0.42
N ARG A 245 -5.65 -14.92 -0.19
CA ARG A 245 -6.27 -15.86 -1.15
C ARG A 245 -7.80 -15.76 -1.06
N GLU A 246 -8.50 -16.88 -0.99
CA GLU A 246 -9.98 -16.92 -0.88
C GLU A 246 -10.48 -16.17 0.37
N GLU A 247 -9.76 -16.30 1.49
CA GLU A 247 -10.01 -15.54 2.71
C GLU A 247 -8.72 -14.84 3.17
N THR A 248 -8.87 -13.61 3.66
CA THR A 248 -7.75 -12.85 4.21
C THR A 248 -7.45 -13.33 5.62
N ARG A 249 -6.28 -13.95 5.79
CA ARG A 249 -5.71 -14.32 7.10
C ARG A 249 -4.49 -13.45 7.36
N ARG A 250 -4.32 -12.98 8.60
CA ARG A 250 -3.29 -12.00 8.95
C ARG A 250 -2.87 -12.11 10.40
N TRP A 251 -1.59 -11.86 10.64
CA TRP A 251 -0.96 -12.00 11.94
C TRP A 251 -0.02 -10.84 12.17
N ARG A 252 -0.16 -10.20 13.33
CA ARG A 252 0.82 -9.25 13.81
C ARG A 252 2.02 -10.01 14.38
N VAL A 253 3.18 -9.80 13.78
CA VAL A 253 4.43 -10.47 14.15
C VAL A 253 5.37 -9.53 14.94
N ARG A 254 5.17 -8.21 14.86
CA ARG A 254 5.70 -7.15 15.74
C ARG A 254 4.66 -6.05 15.87
#